data_AF-A0A382ZJA2-F1
#
_entry.id   AF-A0A382ZJA2-F1
#
_cell.length_a   1.000
_cell.length_b   1.000
_cell.length_c   1.000
_cell.angle_alpha   90.00
_cell.angle_beta   90.00
_cell.angle_gamma   90.00
#
_symmetry.space_group_name_H-M   'P 1'
#
loop_
_entity.id
_entity.type
_entity.pdbx_description
1 polymer ?
#
loop_
_entity_poly.entity_id
_entity_poly.type
_entity_poly.pdbx_seq_one_letter_code
_entity_poly.pdbx_strand_id
1 'polypeptide(L)'
;MRLIIGSIFLFNSLFSQGFLHVDNGEIVDGTGTPILLKGLGLGGWLVPEGYMLNIPGYGSPTEIENKIEALLGADLAAEFWDLYHENYVAQADIDQIAEWGFNSIRIPFH
;
A
#
# COMPACT_ATOMS: atom_id res chain seq x y z
N MET A 1 56.49 -23.42 -2.11
CA MET A 1 55.64 -22.51 -1.31
C MET A 1 54.65 -21.83 -2.24
N ARG A 2 53.42 -22.34 -2.34
CA ARG A 2 52.33 -21.72 -3.09
C ARG A 2 51.07 -21.90 -2.25
N LEU A 3 50.69 -20.83 -1.55
CA LEU A 3 49.44 -20.75 -0.79
C LEU A 3 48.32 -20.52 -1.82
N ILE A 4 47.47 -21.52 -2.00
CA ILE A 4 46.23 -21.37 -2.77
C ILE A 4 45.18 -20.89 -1.78
N ILE A 5 44.86 -19.59 -1.83
CA ILE A 5 43.77 -18.99 -1.07
C ILE A 5 42.49 -19.30 -1.84
N GLY A 6 41.72 -20.27 -1.36
CA GLY A 6 40.39 -20.57 -1.90
C GLY A 6 39.39 -19.53 -1.39
N SER A 7 38.81 -18.74 -2.30
CA SER A 7 37.66 -17.88 -1.98
C SER A 7 36.45 -18.74 -1.63
N ILE A 8 36.03 -18.67 -0.36
CA ILE A 8 34.75 -19.22 0.09
C ILE A 8 33.66 -18.22 -0.34
N PHE A 9 32.82 -18.63 -1.29
CA PHE A 9 31.57 -17.94 -1.58
C PHE A 9 30.56 -18.30 -0.49
N LEU A 10 30.28 -17.36 0.42
CA LEU A 10 29.16 -17.45 1.36
C LEU A 10 27.86 -17.20 0.59
N PHE A 11 27.13 -18.27 0.30
CA PHE A 11 25.74 -18.19 -0.14
C PHE A 11 24.91 -17.66 1.03
N ASN A 12 24.54 -16.38 0.99
CA ASN A 12 23.51 -15.85 1.89
C ASN A 12 22.16 -16.26 1.32
N SER A 13 21.57 -17.31 1.88
CA SER A 13 20.14 -17.58 1.67
C SER A 13 19.34 -16.46 2.33
N LEU A 14 18.80 -15.55 1.53
CA LEU A 14 17.77 -14.61 1.97
C LEU A 14 16.51 -15.40 2.27
N PHE A 15 16.37 -15.88 3.50
CA PHE A 15 15.10 -16.40 3.97
C PHE A 15 14.12 -15.23 4.07
N SER A 16 13.03 -15.30 3.32
CA SER A 16 11.88 -14.43 3.52
C SER A 16 11.51 -14.47 5.01
N GLN A 17 11.21 -13.30 5.60
CA GLN A 17 10.81 -13.11 7.00
C GLN A 17 9.47 -13.77 7.35
N GLY A 18 9.01 -14.75 6.56
CA GLY A 18 7.73 -15.45 6.67
C GLY A 18 6.52 -14.51 6.67
N PHE A 19 5.33 -15.09 6.86
CA PHE A 19 4.11 -14.33 7.02
C PHE A 19 3.85 -14.03 8.50
N LEU A 20 3.12 -12.95 8.76
CA LEU A 20 2.55 -12.71 10.09
C LEU A 20 1.67 -13.91 10.48
N HIS A 21 1.83 -14.40 11.69
CA HIS A 21 1.03 -15.50 12.23
C HIS A 21 0.78 -15.30 13.72
N VAL A 22 -0.06 -16.15 14.30
CA VAL A 22 -0.35 -16.11 15.73
C VAL A 22 0.51 -17.16 16.43
N ASP A 23 1.23 -16.74 17.46
CA ASP A 23 1.91 -17.63 18.40
C ASP A 23 1.58 -17.20 19.84
N ASN A 24 1.14 -18.16 20.66
CA ASN A 24 0.75 -17.95 22.06
C ASN A 24 -0.19 -16.74 22.34
N GLY A 25 -1.04 -16.40 21.37
CA GLY A 25 -1.99 -15.28 21.48
C GLY A 25 -1.42 -13.92 21.05
N GLU A 26 -0.17 -13.86 20.59
CA GLU A 26 0.45 -12.67 20.02
C GLU A 26 0.53 -12.79 18.49
N ILE A 27 0.50 -11.65 17.79
CA ILE A 27 0.85 -11.60 16.37
C ILE A 27 2.37 -11.49 16.30
N VAL A 28 3.00 -12.42 15.59
CA VAL A 28 4.44 -12.49 15.40
C VAL A 28 4.78 -12.40 13.91
N ASP A 29 5.97 -11.89 13.59
CA ASP A 29 6.53 -12.03 12.25
C ASP A 29 7.00 -13.47 11.98
N GLY A 30 7.49 -13.77 10.78
CA GLY A 30 7.93 -15.13 10.46
C GLY A 30 9.27 -15.55 11.07
N THR A 31 9.90 -14.71 11.89
CA THR A 31 10.96 -15.13 12.82
C THR A 31 10.44 -15.49 14.21
N GLY A 32 9.14 -15.28 14.47
CA GLY A 32 8.54 -15.45 15.79
C GLY A 32 8.69 -14.22 16.67
N THR A 33 9.10 -13.07 16.13
CA THR A 33 9.23 -11.83 16.92
C THR A 33 7.85 -11.18 17.06
N PRO A 34 7.36 -10.90 18.28
CA PRO A 34 6.10 -10.19 18.48
C PRO A 34 6.10 -8.82 17.81
N ILE A 35 5.00 -8.50 17.13
CA ILE A 35 4.83 -7.22 16.43
C ILE A 35 3.49 -6.59 16.76
N LEU A 36 3.52 -5.29 17.07
CA LEU A 36 2.32 -4.46 17.15
C LEU A 36 2.09 -3.78 15.80
N LEU A 37 0.98 -4.09 15.14
CA LEU A 37 0.59 -3.42 13.91
C LEU A 37 0.07 -2.01 14.20
N LYS A 38 0.79 -1.03 13.69
CA LYS A 38 0.43 0.39 13.64
C LYS A 38 0.02 0.70 12.22
N GLY A 39 -1.29 0.74 11.99
CA GLY A 39 -1.89 0.83 10.66
C GLY A 39 -2.36 2.23 10.29
N LEU A 40 -2.21 2.58 9.02
CA LEU A 40 -2.86 3.73 8.39
C LEU A 40 -3.69 3.26 7.19
N GLY A 41 -4.89 3.80 7.03
CA GLY A 41 -5.78 3.47 5.90
C GLY A 41 -5.63 4.47 4.75
N LEU A 42 -5.48 3.98 3.53
CA LEU A 42 -5.45 4.80 2.31
C LEU A 42 -6.86 4.93 1.73
N GLY A 43 -7.76 5.53 2.52
CA GLY A 43 -9.13 5.84 2.09
C GLY A 43 -9.14 6.78 0.88
N GLY A 44 -10.18 6.70 0.05
CA GLY A 44 -10.31 7.52 -1.15
C GLY A 44 -9.46 7.09 -2.35
N TRP A 45 -8.42 6.25 -2.20
CA TRP A 45 -7.51 5.91 -3.30
C TRP A 45 -8.12 5.00 -4.36
N LEU A 46 -8.22 3.70 -4.11
CA LEU A 46 -8.84 2.76 -5.06
C LEU A 46 -10.36 2.68 -4.88
N VAL A 47 -10.87 3.34 -3.84
CA VAL A 47 -12.29 3.45 -3.51
C VAL A 47 -12.59 4.91 -3.22
N PRO A 48 -13.03 5.69 -4.22
CA PRO A 48 -13.38 7.09 -4.03
C PRO A 48 -14.54 7.26 -3.04
N GLU A 49 -14.35 8.10 -2.03
CA GLU A 49 -15.35 8.38 -0.99
C GLU A 49 -15.76 9.85 -1.09
N GLY A 50 -17.05 10.13 -1.29
CA GLY A 50 -17.50 11.49 -1.61
C GLY A 50 -17.21 12.52 -0.51
N TYR A 51 -17.22 12.11 0.76
CA TYR A 51 -16.83 13.03 1.85
C TYR A 51 -15.32 13.35 1.87
N MET A 52 -14.46 12.44 1.41
CA MET A 52 -13.01 12.68 1.32
C MET A 52 -12.68 13.59 0.12
N LEU A 53 -13.42 13.42 -0.97
CA LEU A 53 -13.26 14.19 -2.20
C LEU A 53 -14.12 15.46 -2.24
N ASN A 54 -14.84 15.78 -1.17
CA ASN A 54 -15.77 16.91 -1.08
C ASN A 54 -16.80 16.95 -2.24
N ILE A 55 -17.25 15.78 -2.69
CA ILE A 55 -18.28 15.65 -3.72
C ILE A 55 -19.66 15.89 -3.08
N PRO A 56 -20.49 16.79 -3.63
CA PRO A 56 -21.84 17.05 -3.11
C PRO A 56 -22.70 15.78 -3.06
N GLY A 57 -23.34 15.52 -1.92
CA GLY A 57 -24.32 14.43 -1.76
C GLY A 57 -23.76 13.11 -1.23
N TYR A 58 -22.65 13.13 -0.47
CA TYR A 58 -21.98 11.97 0.14
C TYR A 58 -21.31 10.97 -0.83
N GLY A 59 -21.81 10.86 -2.08
CA GLY A 59 -21.14 10.28 -3.26
C GLY A 59 -20.55 8.88 -3.07
N SER A 60 -21.28 7.84 -3.46
CA SER A 60 -20.71 6.51 -3.64
C SER A 60 -19.67 6.47 -4.78
N PRO A 61 -18.74 5.50 -4.83
CA PRO A 61 -17.74 5.39 -5.91
C PRO A 61 -18.37 5.49 -7.31
N THR A 62 -19.42 4.71 -7.57
CA THR A 62 -20.14 4.73 -8.86
C THR A 62 -20.80 6.07 -9.14
N GLU A 63 -21.36 6.75 -8.14
CA GLU A 63 -21.92 8.09 -8.35
C GLU A 63 -20.85 9.13 -8.70
N ILE A 64 -19.65 9.01 -8.12
CA ILE A 64 -18.52 9.88 -8.41
C ILE A 64 -18.02 9.63 -9.84
N GLU A 65 -17.82 8.37 -10.21
CA GLU A 65 -17.46 7.93 -11.57
C GLU A 65 -18.46 8.47 -12.60
N ASN A 66 -19.76 8.24 -12.38
CA ASN A 66 -20.81 8.70 -13.28
C ASN A 66 -20.85 10.23 -13.40
N LYS A 67 -20.59 10.98 -12.31
CA LYS A 67 -20.55 12.45 -12.34
C LYS A 67 -19.36 12.97 -13.15
N ILE A 68 -18.20 12.32 -13.01
CA ILE A 68 -16.99 12.67 -13.76
C ILE A 68 -17.20 12.36 -15.24
N GLU A 69 -17.71 11.19 -15.58
CA GLU A 69 -18.02 10.82 -16.97
C GLU A 69 -19.08 11.74 -17.58
N ALA A 70 -20.15 12.07 -16.85
CA ALA A 70 -21.17 13.01 -17.33
C ALA A 70 -20.63 14.42 -17.58
N LEU A 71 -19.56 14.82 -16.89
CA LEU A 71 -18.92 16.13 -17.02
C LEU A 71 -17.89 16.16 -18.16
N LEU A 72 -17.05 15.12 -18.27
CA LEU A 72 -15.88 15.10 -19.16
C LEU A 72 -16.12 14.32 -20.45
N GLY A 73 -17.09 13.41 -20.48
CA GLY A 73 -17.21 12.35 -21.48
C GLY A 73 -16.28 11.17 -21.17
N ALA A 74 -16.53 10.03 -21.81
CA ALA A 74 -15.86 8.76 -21.50
C ALA A 74 -14.33 8.80 -21.63
N ASP A 75 -13.80 9.34 -22.73
CA ASP A 75 -12.35 9.31 -23.00
C ASP A 75 -11.56 10.11 -21.96
N LEU A 76 -12.01 11.34 -21.64
CA LEU A 76 -11.35 12.20 -20.66
C LEU A 76 -11.59 11.74 -19.22
N ALA A 77 -12.72 11.08 -18.94
CA ALA A 77 -12.98 10.48 -17.64
C ALA A 77 -12.06 9.28 -17.37
N ALA A 78 -11.78 8.46 -18.39
CA ALA A 78 -10.80 7.38 -18.28
C ALA A 78 -9.39 7.93 -17.97
N GLU A 79 -8.94 8.95 -18.71
CA GLU A 79 -7.65 9.62 -18.45
C GLU A 79 -7.61 10.24 -17.04
N PHE A 80 -8.71 10.86 -16.59
CA PHE A 80 -8.82 11.39 -15.23
C PHE A 80 -8.57 10.30 -14.18
N TRP A 81 -9.18 9.12 -14.33
CA TRP A 81 -9.05 8.05 -13.35
C TRP A 81 -7.66 7.41 -13.36
N ASP A 82 -7.03 7.27 -14.52
CA ASP A 82 -5.64 6.82 -14.62
C ASP A 82 -4.72 7.78 -13.85
N LEU A 83 -4.83 9.08 -14.11
CA LEU A 83 -4.05 10.11 -13.42
C LEU A 83 -4.39 10.16 -11.91
N TYR A 84 -5.65 10.00 -11.53
CA TYR A 84 -6.07 9.98 -10.14
C TYR A 84 -5.39 8.84 -9.38
N HIS A 85 -5.47 7.60 -9.89
CA HIS A 85 -4.87 6.45 -9.23
C HIS A 85 -3.34 6.51 -9.18
N GLU A 86 -2.69 7.07 -10.21
CA GLU A 86 -1.24 7.25 -10.24
C GLU A 86 -0.74 8.31 -9.24
N ASN A 87 -1.56 9.30 -8.90
CA ASN A 87 -1.11 10.48 -8.15
C ASN A 87 -1.74 10.63 -6.76
N TYR A 88 -2.85 9.95 -6.44
CA TYR A 88 -3.51 10.10 -5.14
C TYR A 88 -2.69 9.53 -3.98
N VAL A 89 -1.97 8.42 -4.21
CA VAL A 89 -0.95 7.89 -3.29
C VAL A 89 0.32 7.65 -4.07
N ALA A 90 1.41 8.31 -3.69
CA ALA A 90 2.72 8.16 -4.30
C ALA A 90 3.74 7.56 -3.31
N GLN A 91 4.92 7.17 -3.82
CA GLN A 91 6.01 6.65 -2.98
C GLN A 91 6.36 7.58 -1.82
N ALA A 92 6.33 8.90 -2.05
CA ALA A 92 6.62 9.90 -1.02
C ALA A 92 5.64 9.82 0.17
N ASP A 93 4.36 9.51 -0.07
CA ASP A 93 3.39 9.32 1.01
C ASP A 93 3.70 8.06 1.83
N ILE A 94 4.09 6.97 1.15
CA ILE A 94 4.48 5.72 1.81
C ILE A 94 5.73 5.90 2.67
N ASP A 95 6.74 6.59 2.13
CA ASP A 95 7.96 6.92 2.86
C ASP A 95 7.63 7.77 4.11
N GLN A 96 6.76 8.78 3.96
CA GLN A 96 6.35 9.62 5.06
C GLN A 96 5.56 8.85 6.14
N ILE A 97 4.67 7.94 5.74
CA ILE A 97 3.92 7.06 6.66
C ILE A 97 4.89 6.18 7.47
N ALA A 98 5.93 5.64 6.82
CA ALA A 98 6.96 4.86 7.49
C ALA A 98 7.79 5.72 8.46
N GLU A 99 8.16 6.95 8.07
CA GLU A 99 8.86 7.91 8.93
C GLU A 99 8.05 8.29 10.18
N TRP A 100 6.72 8.39 10.06
CA TRP A 100 5.82 8.59 11.21
C TRP A 100 5.72 7.35 12.13
N GLY A 101 6.35 6.24 11.74
CA GLY A 101 6.45 5.02 12.53
C GLY A 101 5.28 4.06 12.37
N PHE A 102 4.47 4.20 11.31
CA PHE A 102 3.53 3.15 10.93
C PHE A 102 4.29 1.99 10.27
N ASN A 103 3.80 0.76 10.46
CA ASN A 103 4.43 -0.46 9.94
C ASN A 103 3.46 -1.33 9.15
N SER A 104 2.27 -0.81 8.87
CA SER A 104 1.25 -1.47 8.07
C SER A 104 0.36 -0.43 7.41
N ILE A 105 -0.16 -0.78 6.24
CA ILE A 105 -1.11 0.04 5.50
C ILE A 105 -2.33 -0.83 5.16
N ARG A 106 -3.53 -0.26 5.31
CA ARG A 106 -4.77 -0.86 4.82
C ARG A 106 -5.19 -0.16 3.53
N ILE A 107 -5.26 -0.94 2.46
CA ILE A 107 -5.74 -0.48 1.14
C ILE A 107 -7.19 -0.95 0.97
N PRO A 108 -8.18 -0.04 0.93
CA PRO A 108 -9.53 -0.40 0.48
C PRO A 108 -9.51 -0.64 -1.04
N PHE A 109 -10.12 -1.73 -1.50
CA PHE A 109 -10.29 -2.05 -2.93
C PHE A 109 -11.53 -2.94 -3.13
N HIS A 110 -11.95 -3.13 -4.38
CA HIS A 110 -13.11 -3.93 -4.81
C HIS A 110 -12.67 -5.09 -5.69
#